data_AF-A0AAU0RCU4-F1
#
_entry.id   AF-A0AAU0RCU4-F1
#
_cell.length_a   1.000
_cell.length_b   1.000
_cell.length_c   1.000
_cell.angle_alpha   90.00
_cell.angle_beta   90.00
_cell.angle_gamma   90.00
#
_symmetry.space_group_name_H-M   'P 1'
#
loop_
_entity.id
_entity.type
_entity.pdbx_description
1 polymer ?
#
loop_
_entity_poly.entity_id
_entity_poly.type
_entity_poly.pdbx_seq_one_letter_code
_entity_poly.pdbx_strand_id
1 'polypeptide(L)'
;MYPTFVKQKESNPYNSTRTLEICGQSYLAHTADPYIDDAISLAALWHSHQITYPRIIHLRNWIRENDQHGHSIPFKHIKDIMGCKYFVDSVIEAEFSNIGPHYQENFYASLRENERIFFE
;
A
#
# COMPACT_ATOMS: atom_id res chain seq x y z
N MET A 1 -16.84 7.48 -5.39
CA MET A 1 -17.02 8.10 -4.06
C MET A 1 -16.06 7.40 -3.12
N TYR A 2 -15.28 8.14 -2.32
CA TYR A 2 -14.31 7.54 -1.41
C TYR A 2 -14.99 6.87 -0.20
N PRO A 3 -14.36 5.84 0.40
CA PRO A 3 -14.79 5.28 1.69
C PRO A 3 -14.79 6.34 2.80
N THR A 4 -15.53 6.09 3.88
CA THR A 4 -15.74 7.05 4.99
C THR A 4 -14.45 7.48 5.71
N PHE A 5 -13.39 6.66 5.64
CA PHE A 5 -12.08 6.97 6.20
C PHE A 5 -11.21 7.85 5.28
N VAL A 6 -11.70 8.23 4.09
CA VAL A 6 -11.01 9.11 3.16
C VAL A 6 -11.88 10.32 2.80
N LYS A 7 -11.30 11.52 2.85
CA LYS A 7 -11.93 12.74 2.34
C LYS A 7 -11.01 13.43 1.34
N GLN A 8 -11.54 13.80 0.18
CA GLN A 8 -10.81 14.71 -0.72
C GLN A 8 -10.97 16.14 -0.20
N LYS A 9 -9.86 16.79 0.16
CA LYS A 9 -9.84 18.17 0.67
C LYS A 9 -9.73 19.18 -0.45
N GLU A 10 -8.79 18.94 -1.35
CA GLU A 10 -8.44 19.85 -2.42
C GLU A 10 -8.09 19.05 -3.68
N SER A 11 -8.36 19.64 -4.83
CA SER A 11 -7.85 19.18 -6.12
C SER A 11 -7.29 20.38 -6.84
N ASN A 12 -6.01 20.30 -7.19
CA ASN A 12 -5.34 21.34 -7.95
C ASN A 12 -5.14 20.85 -9.39
N PRO A 13 -5.95 21.34 -10.34
CA PRO A 13 -5.88 20.91 -11.74
C PRO A 13 -4.61 21.38 -12.45
N TYR A 14 -3.93 22.42 -11.93
CA TYR A 14 -2.75 23.00 -12.59
C TYR A 14 -1.48 22.16 -12.45
N ASN A 15 -1.32 21.47 -11.31
CA ASN A 15 -0.17 20.62 -11.03
C ASN A 15 -0.52 19.13 -10.99
N SER A 16 -1.76 18.78 -11.36
CA SER A 16 -2.25 17.39 -11.30
C SER A 16 -1.99 16.78 -9.93
N THR A 17 -2.36 17.47 -8.85
CA THR A 17 -2.36 16.91 -7.50
C THR A 17 -3.72 17.00 -6.84
N ARG A 18 -3.95 16.11 -5.89
CA ARG A 18 -5.10 16.16 -4.98
C ARG A 18 -4.64 15.88 -3.56
N THR A 19 -5.27 16.56 -2.62
CA THR A 19 -5.02 16.35 -1.19
C THR A 19 -6.11 15.46 -0.64
N LEU A 20 -5.72 14.30 -0.11
CA LEU A 20 -6.58 13.35 0.57
C LEU A 20 -6.34 13.43 2.08
N GLU A 21 -7.39 13.41 2.87
CA GLU A 21 -7.33 13.11 4.31
C GLU A 21 -7.66 11.64 4.48
N ILE A 22 -6.67 10.81 4.83
CA ILE A 22 -6.80 9.36 5.01
C ILE A 22 -6.62 9.06 6.50
N CYS A 23 -7.65 8.50 7.13
CA CYS A 23 -7.70 8.24 8.58
C CYS A 23 -7.29 9.48 9.42
N GLY A 24 -7.68 10.68 8.98
CA GLY A 24 -7.37 11.95 9.64
C GLY A 24 -5.98 12.54 9.33
N GLN A 25 -5.16 11.88 8.52
CA GLN A 25 -3.83 12.36 8.12
C GLN A 25 -3.83 12.84 6.67
N SER A 26 -3.10 13.92 6.39
CA SER A 26 -3.03 14.51 5.05
C SER A 26 -2.06 13.75 4.16
N TYR A 27 -2.49 13.45 2.94
CA TYR A 27 -1.73 12.79 1.90
C TYR A 27 -1.83 13.58 0.60
N LEU A 28 -0.69 14.01 0.07
CA LEU A 28 -0.61 14.66 -1.24
C LEU A 28 -0.47 13.58 -2.31
N ALA A 29 -1.58 13.27 -2.99
CA ALA A 29 -1.58 12.33 -4.11
C ALA A 29 -1.31 13.10 -5.42
N HIS A 30 -0.37 12.58 -6.21
CA HIS A 30 -0.28 12.97 -7.62
C HIS A 30 -1.40 12.28 -8.39
N THR A 31 -1.94 12.93 -9.42
CA THR A 31 -3.03 12.34 -10.23
C THR A 31 -2.58 11.09 -10.99
N ALA A 32 -1.26 10.92 -11.14
CA ALA A 32 -0.59 9.75 -11.70
C ALA A 32 -0.21 8.69 -10.64
N ASP A 33 -0.76 8.75 -9.42
CA ASP A 33 -0.58 7.72 -8.40
C ASP A 33 -1.83 6.82 -8.34
N PRO A 34 -1.99 5.83 -9.23
CA PRO A 34 -3.11 4.89 -9.15
C PRO A 34 -3.00 3.98 -7.92
N TYR A 35 -1.81 3.82 -7.36
CA TYR A 35 -1.52 2.88 -6.29
C TYR A 35 -2.20 3.27 -4.97
N ILE A 36 -2.38 4.57 -4.71
CA ILE A 36 -3.14 5.00 -3.54
C ILE A 36 -4.63 4.67 -3.66
N ASP A 37 -5.20 4.75 -4.86
CA ASP A 37 -6.61 4.39 -5.08
C ASP A 37 -6.83 2.87 -4.95
N ASP A 38 -5.89 2.07 -5.45
CA ASP A 38 -5.90 0.63 -5.26
C ASP A 38 -5.77 0.25 -3.77
N ALA A 39 -4.85 0.88 -3.04
CA ALA A 39 -4.69 0.64 -1.60
C ALA A 39 -5.93 1.04 -0.78
N ILE A 40 -6.56 2.18 -1.11
CA ILE A 40 -7.82 2.61 -0.48
C ILE A 40 -8.95 1.61 -0.79
N SER A 41 -9.02 1.12 -2.03
CA SER A 41 -10.04 0.16 -2.46
C SER A 41 -9.92 -1.17 -1.72
N LEU A 42 -8.69 -1.67 -1.53
CA LEU A 42 -8.43 -2.85 -0.72
C LEU A 42 -8.74 -2.63 0.75
N ALA A 43 -8.32 -1.49 1.31
CA ALA A 43 -8.57 -1.15 2.71
C ALA A 43 -10.06 -0.99 3.04
N ALA A 44 -10.89 -0.65 2.05
CA ALA A 44 -12.34 -0.57 2.21
C ALA A 44 -13.01 -1.92 2.53
N LEU A 45 -12.31 -3.04 2.29
CA LEU A 45 -12.78 -4.39 2.58
C LEU A 45 -12.41 -4.86 4.00
N TRP A 46 -11.58 -4.10 4.72
CA TRP A 46 -11.14 -4.45 6.07
C TRP A 46 -12.19 -4.04 7.11
N HIS A 47 -12.09 -4.61 8.32
CA HIS A 47 -12.89 -4.12 9.44
C HIS A 47 -12.44 -2.71 9.82
N SER A 48 -13.39 -1.85 10.24
CA SER A 48 -13.12 -0.44 10.53
C SER A 48 -11.97 -0.20 11.51
N HIS A 49 -11.83 -1.06 12.54
CA HIS A 49 -10.74 -0.98 13.52
C HIS A 49 -9.35 -1.34 12.96
N GLN A 50 -9.30 -1.98 11.80
CA GLN A 50 -8.06 -2.38 11.12
C GLN A 50 -7.53 -1.29 10.19
N ILE A 51 -8.36 -0.31 9.83
CA ILE A 51 -8.05 0.70 8.81
C ILE A 51 -7.25 1.84 9.43
N THR A 52 -5.94 1.88 9.15
CA THR A 52 -5.03 2.91 9.65
C THR A 52 -4.24 3.54 8.50
N TYR A 53 -3.83 4.79 8.69
CA TYR A 53 -3.00 5.49 7.71
C TYR A 53 -1.69 4.73 7.39
N PRO A 54 -0.90 4.25 8.38
CA PRO A 54 0.32 3.52 8.09
C PRO A 54 0.11 2.28 7.22
N ARG A 55 -0.96 1.50 7.47
CA ARG A 55 -1.26 0.28 6.69
C ARG A 55 -1.61 0.61 5.24
N ILE A 56 -2.40 1.66 5.02
CA ILE A 56 -2.77 2.09 3.66
C ILE A 56 -1.54 2.56 2.89
N ILE A 57 -0.68 3.37 3.50
CA ILE A 57 0.54 3.87 2.83
C ILE A 57 1.54 2.75 2.56
N HIS A 58 1.70 1.83 3.51
CA HIS A 58 2.54 0.65 3.33
C HIS A 58 2.06 -0.22 2.16
N LEU A 59 0.77 -0.53 2.13
CA LEU A 59 0.15 -1.27 1.03
C LEU A 59 0.34 -0.55 -0.31
N ARG A 60 0.08 0.76 -0.35
CA ARG A 60 0.30 1.60 -1.55
C ARG A 60 1.74 1.49 -2.06
N ASN A 61 2.72 1.52 -1.18
CA ASN A 61 4.13 1.44 -1.58
C ASN A 61 4.45 0.08 -2.21
N TRP A 62 3.98 -1.01 -1.62
CA TRP A 62 4.23 -2.35 -2.17
C TRP A 62 3.42 -2.65 -3.45
N ILE A 63 2.24 -2.05 -3.61
CA ILE A 63 1.54 -2.07 -4.91
C ILE A 63 2.40 -1.37 -5.97
N ARG A 64 3.01 -0.23 -5.64
CA ARG A 64 3.92 0.47 -6.56
C ARG A 64 5.15 -0.38 -6.90
N GLU A 65 5.83 -0.97 -5.91
CA GLU A 65 7.02 -1.81 -6.20
C GLU A 65 6.66 -3.00 -7.09
N ASN A 66 5.52 -3.67 -6.82
CA ASN A 66 5.00 -4.76 -7.64
C ASN A 66 4.81 -4.38 -9.12
N ASP A 67 4.33 -3.16 -9.39
CA ASP A 67 4.15 -2.64 -10.75
C ASP A 67 5.46 -2.15 -11.38
N GLN A 68 6.20 -1.30 -10.67
CA GLN A 68 7.42 -0.65 -11.18
C GLN A 68 8.55 -1.63 -11.47
N HIS A 69 8.63 -2.74 -10.74
CA HIS A 69 9.64 -3.77 -10.96
C HIS A 69 9.12 -4.97 -11.77
N GLY A 70 7.87 -4.92 -12.24
CA GLY A 70 7.33 -5.89 -13.19
C GLY A 70 6.98 -7.27 -12.62
N HIS A 71 6.87 -7.40 -11.29
CA HIS A 71 6.57 -8.69 -10.61
C HIS A 71 5.20 -9.26 -10.98
N SER A 72 4.24 -8.40 -11.31
CA SER A 72 2.90 -8.81 -11.77
C SER A 72 2.13 -9.70 -10.77
N ILE A 73 2.41 -9.59 -9.47
CA ILE A 73 1.72 -10.35 -8.43
C ILE A 73 0.28 -9.82 -8.30
N PRO A 74 -0.75 -10.68 -8.41
CA PRO A 74 -2.13 -10.24 -8.48
C PRO A 74 -2.68 -9.85 -7.10
N PHE A 75 -3.17 -8.62 -6.96
CA PHE A 75 -3.73 -8.12 -5.69
C PHE A 75 -5.21 -7.69 -5.78
N LYS A 76 -5.73 -7.41 -6.97
CA LYS A 76 -7.06 -6.77 -7.16
C LYS A 76 -8.26 -7.58 -6.65
N HIS A 77 -8.07 -8.86 -6.33
CA HIS A 77 -9.13 -9.76 -5.85
C HIS A 77 -9.03 -10.06 -4.35
N ILE A 78 -8.08 -9.46 -3.64
CA ILE A 78 -7.90 -9.62 -2.19
C ILE A 78 -9.09 -9.01 -1.45
N LYS A 79 -9.58 -9.70 -0.42
CA LYS A 79 -10.83 -9.33 0.28
C LYS A 79 -10.66 -8.97 1.74
N ASP A 80 -9.46 -9.11 2.29
CA ASP A 80 -9.20 -8.90 3.71
C ASP A 80 -7.77 -8.42 3.95
N ILE A 81 -7.49 -8.07 5.21
CA ILE A 81 -6.19 -7.57 5.64
C ILE A 81 -5.10 -8.65 5.57
N MET A 82 -5.44 -9.91 5.82
CA MET A 82 -4.48 -11.03 5.76
C MET A 82 -3.97 -11.23 4.35
N GLY A 83 -4.87 -11.22 3.35
CA GLY A 83 -4.50 -11.30 1.95
C GLY A 83 -3.64 -10.12 1.51
N CYS A 84 -3.88 -8.91 2.03
CA CYS A 84 -3.05 -7.75 1.73
C CYS A 84 -1.62 -7.93 2.29
N LYS A 85 -1.50 -8.46 3.50
CA LYS A 85 -0.21 -8.79 4.11
C LYS A 85 0.55 -9.84 3.31
N TYR A 86 -0.12 -10.92 2.90
CA TYR A 86 0.49 -11.99 2.10
C TYR A 86 0.90 -11.52 0.70
N PHE A 87 0.12 -10.62 0.10
CA PHE A 87 0.54 -9.94 -1.12
C PHE A 87 1.86 -9.20 -0.91
N VAL A 88 1.97 -8.40 0.15
CA VAL A 88 3.21 -7.68 0.45
C VAL A 88 4.37 -8.64 0.70
N ASP A 89 4.17 -9.73 1.45
CA ASP A 89 5.20 -10.76 1.64
C ASP A 89 5.69 -11.32 0.29
N SER A 90 4.75 -11.60 -0.63
CA SER A 90 5.06 -12.15 -1.94
C SER A 90 5.86 -11.15 -2.80
N VAL A 91 5.54 -9.85 -2.71
CA VAL A 91 6.31 -8.81 -3.40
C VAL A 91 7.71 -8.69 -2.79
N ILE A 92 7.83 -8.72 -1.47
CA ILE A 92 9.14 -8.75 -0.78
C ILE A 92 9.96 -9.95 -1.25
N GLU A 93 9.38 -11.15 -1.28
CA GLU A 93 10.07 -12.34 -1.79
C GLU A 93 10.54 -12.16 -3.24
N ALA A 94 9.68 -11.62 -4.11
CA ALA A 94 10.03 -11.37 -5.50
C ALA A 94 11.16 -10.35 -5.65
N GLU A 95 11.12 -9.23 -4.91
CA GLU A 95 12.20 -8.24 -4.86
C GLU A 95 13.54 -8.91 -4.55
N PHE A 96 13.60 -9.68 -3.47
CA PHE A 96 14.86 -10.16 -2.91
C PHE A 96 15.34 -11.50 -3.44
N SER A 97 14.49 -12.26 -4.15
CA SER A 97 14.79 -13.62 -4.65
C SER A 97 16.04 -13.72 -5.53
N ASN A 98 16.40 -12.66 -6.27
CA ASN A 98 17.48 -12.67 -7.27
C ASN A 98 18.69 -11.79 -6.91
N ILE A 99 18.69 -11.10 -5.77
CA ILE A 99 19.72 -10.08 -5.46
C ILE A 99 20.94 -10.64 -4.70
N GLY A 100 20.91 -11.94 -4.34
CA GLY A 100 22.02 -12.62 -3.69
C GLY A 100 22.16 -12.33 -2.18
N PRO A 101 23.14 -12.96 -1.51
CA PRO A 101 23.22 -13.01 -0.04
C PRO A 101 23.47 -11.67 0.65
N HIS A 102 23.92 -10.64 -0.08
CA HIS A 102 24.21 -9.31 0.49
C HIS A 102 22.95 -8.55 0.90
N TYR A 103 21.77 -8.96 0.43
CA TYR A 103 20.49 -8.30 0.71
C TYR A 103 19.61 -9.08 1.70
N GLN A 104 20.15 -10.15 2.28
CA GLN A 104 19.40 -11.02 3.19
C GLN A 104 18.89 -10.27 4.44
N GLU A 105 19.66 -9.31 4.95
CA GLU A 105 19.22 -8.48 6.08
C GLU A 105 18.06 -7.56 5.69
N ASN A 106 18.12 -6.94 4.51
CA ASN A 106 17.05 -6.08 4.00
C ASN A 106 15.77 -6.87 3.78
N PHE A 107 15.86 -8.08 3.22
CA PHE A 107 14.73 -9.00 3.09
C PHE A 107 14.05 -9.26 4.44
N TYR A 108 14.81 -9.70 5.45
CA TYR A 108 14.22 -9.96 6.77
C TYR A 108 13.71 -8.70 7.46
N ALA A 109 14.36 -7.55 7.25
CA ALA A 109 13.88 -6.27 7.77
C ALA A 109 12.53 -5.88 7.13
N SER A 110 12.38 -6.04 5.81
CA SER A 110 11.12 -5.79 5.12
C SER A 110 10.00 -6.72 5.59
N LEU A 111 10.28 -8.01 5.80
CA LEU A 111 9.29 -8.95 6.36
C LEU A 111 8.87 -8.58 7.79
N ARG A 112 9.84 -8.23 8.66
CA ARG A 112 9.54 -7.78 10.03
C ARG A 112 8.70 -6.50 10.04
N GLU A 113 9.04 -5.55 9.19
CA GLU A 113 8.29 -4.30 9.07
C GLU A 113 6.87 -4.55 8.54
N ASN A 114 6.70 -5.48 7.59
CA ASN A 114 5.39 -5.89 7.10
C ASN A 114 4.53 -6.49 8.23
N GLU A 115 5.11 -7.40 9.01
CA GLU A 115 4.43 -7.99 10.17
C GLU A 115 4.01 -6.92 11.18
N ARG A 116 4.95 -6.03 11.54
CA ARG A 116 4.73 -4.94 12.47
C ARG A 116 3.60 -4.01 12.01
N ILE A 117 3.59 -3.59 10.75
CA ILE A 117 2.59 -2.65 10.25
C ILE A 117 1.18 -3.28 10.23
N PHE A 118 1.06 -4.56 9.88
CA PHE A 118 -0.24 -5.21 9.78
C PHE A 118 -0.79 -5.74 11.11
N PHE A 119 0.06 -6.11 12.08
CA PHE A 119 -0.38 -6.82 13.29
C PHE A 119 0.11 -6.27 14.64
N GLU A 120 1.03 -5.32 14.65
CA GLU A 120 1.37 -4.54 15.86
C GLU A 120 0.68 -3.16 15.85
#